data_AF-A0A8D0F8G4-F1
#
_entry.id   AF-A0A8D0F8G4-F1
#
_cell.length_a   1.000
_cell.length_b   1.000
_cell.length_c   1.000
_cell.angle_alpha   90.00
_cell.angle_beta   90.00
_cell.angle_gamma   90.00
#
_symmetry.space_group_name_H-M   'P 1'
#
loop_
_entity.id
_entity.type
_entity.pdbx_description
1 polymer ?
#
loop_
_entity_poly.entity_id
_entity_poly.type
_entity_poly.pdbx_seq_one_letter_code
_entity_poly.pdbx_strand_id
1 'polypeptide(L)'
;MAVNESALLSTAVAGNVYDATWLKDRKKLIQIKDKKVKYYVNKEQCRCKIFLNGTLQIEQVVKEDSGKYTVTVYHQDGKLNREEDTMFIVQGECLLFPYHSQTS
;
A
#
# COMPACT_ATOMS: atom_id res chain seq x y z
N MET A 1 9.91 7.48 12.32
CA MET A 1 9.40 8.79 11.90
C MET A 1 8.50 8.56 10.70
N ALA A 2 7.24 8.98 10.78
CA ALA A 2 6.38 9.05 9.60
C ALA A 2 6.84 10.24 8.76
N VAL A 3 6.95 10.06 7.45
CA VAL A 3 7.38 11.12 6.51
C VAL A 3 6.25 12.13 6.27
N ASN A 4 5.12 12.03 6.99
CA ASN A 4 3.91 12.87 6.81
C ASN A 4 3.37 12.92 5.36
N GLU A 5 3.85 12.03 4.49
CA GLU A 5 3.47 11.88 3.10
C GLU A 5 2.54 10.68 2.91
N SER A 6 1.69 10.72 1.89
CA SER A 6 0.92 9.56 1.43
C SER A 6 1.55 9.00 0.17
N ALA A 7 1.54 7.68 0.02
CA ALA A 7 1.96 7.01 -1.21
C ALA A 7 0.75 6.44 -1.97
N LEU A 8 0.84 6.44 -3.30
CA LEU A 8 -0.15 5.84 -4.19
C LEU A 8 0.50 4.68 -4.94
N LEU A 9 -0.07 3.48 -4.78
CA LEU A 9 0.25 2.31 -5.58
C LEU A 9 -0.90 2.06 -6.55
N SER A 10 -0.66 2.41 -7.82
CA SER A 10 -1.66 2.28 -8.87
C SER A 10 -1.72 0.87 -9.42
N THR A 11 -2.91 0.49 -9.88
CA THR A 11 -3.07 -0.67 -10.77
C THR A 11 -2.87 -0.17 -12.20
N ALA A 12 -2.29 -0.97 -13.09
CA ALA A 12 -2.17 -0.58 -14.49
C ALA A 12 -3.44 -0.94 -15.31
N VAL A 13 -4.60 -0.98 -14.67
CA VAL A 13 -5.91 -1.13 -15.31
C VAL A 13 -6.55 0.25 -15.50
N ALA A 14 -7.06 0.51 -16.70
CA ALA A 14 -7.76 1.75 -17.00
C ALA A 14 -9.22 1.70 -16.50
N GLY A 15 -9.68 2.77 -15.84
CA GLY A 15 -11.07 2.94 -15.43
C GLY A 15 -11.41 2.34 -14.05
N ASN A 16 -12.71 2.16 -13.79
CA ASN A 16 -13.19 1.58 -12.53
C ASN A 16 -13.00 0.07 -12.53
N VAL A 17 -12.43 -0.44 -11.45
CA VAL A 17 -12.20 -1.87 -11.28
C VAL A 17 -13.44 -2.50 -10.63
N TYR A 18 -13.84 -3.66 -11.15
CA TYR A 18 -14.92 -4.45 -10.54
C TYR A 18 -14.45 -5.15 -9.26
N ASP A 19 -13.29 -5.81 -9.30
CA ASP A 19 -12.70 -6.53 -8.16
C ASP A 19 -11.18 -6.36 -8.15
N ALA A 20 -10.64 -5.75 -7.10
CA ALA A 20 -9.20 -5.65 -6.86
C ALA A 20 -8.89 -5.96 -5.40
N THR A 21 -7.90 -6.82 -5.18
CA THR A 21 -7.40 -7.19 -3.85
C THR A 21 -5.93 -6.81 -3.73
N TRP A 22 -5.60 -6.03 -2.71
CA TRP A 22 -4.20 -5.74 -2.34
C TRP A 22 -3.73 -6.63 -1.20
N LEU A 23 -2.50 -7.12 -1.35
CA LEU A 23 -1.78 -7.90 -0.37
C LEU A 23 -0.46 -7.22 -0.06
N LYS A 24 0.01 -7.32 1.20
CA LYS A 24 1.39 -7.03 1.59
C LYS A 24 1.98 -8.28 2.19
N ASP A 25 3.13 -8.72 1.69
CA ASP A 25 3.80 -9.94 2.16
C ASP A 25 2.85 -11.15 2.23
N ARG A 26 2.03 -11.31 1.19
CA ARG A 26 0.98 -12.36 1.04
C ARG A 26 -0.21 -12.27 2.01
N LYS A 27 -0.28 -11.24 2.86
CA LYS A 27 -1.45 -10.98 3.71
C LYS A 27 -2.39 -10.03 3.01
N LYS A 28 -3.67 -10.40 2.87
CA LYS A 28 -4.70 -9.53 2.31
C LYS A 28 -4.87 -8.31 3.22
N LEU A 29 -4.83 -7.12 2.62
CA LEU A 29 -5.03 -5.86 3.32
C LEU A 29 -6.45 -5.36 3.10
N ILE A 30 -6.79 -5.15 1.84
CA ILE A 30 -8.01 -4.47 1.43
C ILE A 30 -8.45 -5.01 0.08
N GLN A 31 -9.77 -5.11 -0.10
CA GLN A 31 -10.39 -5.47 -1.36
C GLN A 31 -11.47 -4.45 -1.69
N ILE A 32 -11.57 -4.09 -2.96
CA ILE A 32 -12.77 -3.49 -3.53
C ILE A 32 -13.44 -4.52 -4.43
N LYS A 33 -14.74 -4.73 -4.25
CA LYS A 33 -15.54 -5.59 -5.10
C LYS A 33 -16.93 -4.99 -5.28
N ASP A 34 -17.36 -4.81 -6.53
CA ASP A 34 -18.66 -4.19 -6.84
C ASP A 34 -18.85 -2.86 -6.09
N LYS A 35 -17.82 -2.00 -6.16
CA LYS A 35 -17.71 -0.69 -5.45
C LYS A 35 -17.79 -0.76 -3.91
N LYS A 36 -17.84 -1.95 -3.32
CA LYS A 36 -17.82 -2.15 -1.86
C LYS A 36 -16.41 -2.45 -1.41
N VAL A 37 -15.98 -1.77 -0.35
CA VAL A 37 -14.65 -1.93 0.23
C VAL A 37 -14.71 -2.84 1.45
N LYS A 38 -13.83 -3.83 1.50
CA LYS A 38 -13.63 -4.74 2.63
C LYS A 38 -12.19 -4.67 3.12
N TYR A 39 -12.03 -4.45 4.42
CA TYR A 39 -10.75 -4.48 5.11
C TYR A 39 -10.55 -5.86 5.75
N TYR A 40 -9.35 -6.44 5.57
CA TYR A 40 -8.96 -7.75 6.11
C TYR A 40 -8.02 -7.64 7.32
N VAL A 41 -7.52 -6.44 7.54
CA VAL A 41 -6.67 -6.05 8.67
C VAL A 41 -7.36 -4.90 9.38
N ASN A 42 -7.00 -4.67 10.65
CA ASN A 42 -7.54 -3.54 11.40
C ASN A 42 -7.18 -2.23 10.67
N LYS A 43 -8.15 -1.31 10.52
CA LYS A 43 -7.94 0.00 9.89
C LYS A 43 -6.84 0.81 10.55
N GLU A 44 -6.64 0.64 11.86
CA GLU A 44 -5.53 1.31 12.56
C GLU A 44 -4.16 0.70 12.22
N GLN A 45 -4.13 -0.59 11.85
CA GLN A 45 -2.91 -1.27 11.42
C GLN A 45 -2.62 -1.06 9.93
N CYS A 46 -3.66 -0.90 9.11
CA CYS A 46 -3.54 -0.54 7.69
C CYS A 46 -4.15 0.84 7.49
N ARG A 47 -3.28 1.85 7.60
CA ARG A 47 -3.54 3.26 7.30
C ARG A 47 -3.70 3.45 5.80
N CYS A 48 -4.62 2.68 5.21
CA CYS A 48 -4.70 2.45 3.79
C CYS A 48 -6.14 2.63 3.29
N LYS A 49 -6.27 3.13 2.07
CA LYS A 49 -7.56 3.34 1.38
C LYS A 49 -7.45 2.79 -0.03
N ILE A 50 -8.57 2.37 -0.60
CA ILE A 50 -8.62 1.92 -1.99
C ILE A 50 -9.61 2.80 -2.77
N PHE A 51 -9.19 3.28 -3.93
CA PHE A 51 -10.03 4.04 -4.84
C PHE A 51 -10.83 3.11 -5.77
N LEU A 52 -11.85 3.66 -6.43
CA LEU A 52 -12.70 2.90 -7.37
C LEU A 52 -11.93 2.34 -8.58
N ASN A 53 -10.79 2.94 -8.93
CA ASN A 53 -9.88 2.45 -9.96
C ASN A 53 -8.90 1.36 -9.45
N GLY A 54 -9.06 0.91 -8.20
CA GLY A 54 -8.21 -0.09 -7.56
C GLY A 54 -6.90 0.44 -6.99
N THR A 55 -6.58 1.74 -7.12
CA THR A 55 -5.35 2.32 -6.55
C THR A 55 -5.36 2.24 -5.03
N LEU A 56 -4.26 1.77 -4.44
CA LEU A 56 -4.05 1.77 -3.00
C LEU A 56 -3.37 3.07 -2.57
N GLN A 57 -3.97 3.77 -1.63
CA GLN A 57 -3.33 4.85 -0.89
C GLN A 57 -2.82 4.32 0.45
N ILE A 58 -1.57 4.65 0.79
CA ILE A 58 -0.99 4.42 2.11
C ILE A 58 -0.79 5.81 2.74
N GLU A 59 -1.43 6.06 3.88
CA GLU A 59 -1.40 7.34 4.58
C GLU A 59 -0.29 7.37 5.63
N GLN A 60 0.33 8.53 5.79
CA GLN A 60 1.37 8.81 6.81
C GLN A 60 2.57 7.85 6.73
N VAL A 61 3.08 7.58 5.53
CA VAL A 61 4.06 6.53 5.24
C VAL A 61 5.22 6.49 6.27
N VAL A 62 5.52 5.30 6.79
CA VAL A 62 6.64 4.99 7.71
C VAL A 62 7.55 3.91 7.11
N LYS A 63 8.76 3.74 7.63
CA LYS A 63 9.73 2.75 7.13
C LYS A 63 9.17 1.33 7.11
N GLU A 64 8.32 1.00 8.08
CA GLU A 64 7.68 -0.30 8.25
C GLU A 64 6.61 -0.61 7.17
N ASP A 65 6.14 0.41 6.46
CA ASP A 65 5.23 0.21 5.31
C ASP A 65 5.97 -0.40 4.12
N SER A 66 7.30 -0.33 4.09
CA SER A 66 8.11 -0.95 3.04
C SER A 66 7.82 -2.44 2.95
N GLY A 67 7.92 -2.97 1.74
CA GLY A 67 7.70 -4.39 1.46
C GLY A 67 7.14 -4.63 0.08
N LYS A 68 6.83 -5.90 -0.17
CA LYS A 68 6.23 -6.33 -1.45
C LYS A 68 4.72 -6.23 -1.36
N TYR A 69 4.15 -5.36 -2.18
CA TYR A 69 2.72 -5.27 -2.39
C TYR A 69 2.34 -6.01 -3.66
N THR A 70 1.28 -6.79 -3.61
CA THR A 70 0.72 -7.47 -4.78
C THR A 70 -0.72 -7.04 -4.94
N VAL A 71 -1.11 -6.64 -6.15
CA VAL A 71 -2.51 -6.42 -6.50
C VAL A 71 -2.97 -7.50 -7.45
N THR A 72 -4.10 -8.10 -7.14
CA THR A 72 -4.78 -9.05 -8.02
C THR A 72 -6.12 -8.45 -8.43
N VAL A 73 -6.33 -8.30 -9.74
CA VAL A 73 -7.52 -7.71 -10.34
C VAL A 73 -8.31 -8.80 -11.06
N TYR A 74 -9.62 -8.87 -10.83
CA TYR A 74 -10.52 -9.82 -11.47
C TYR A 74 -11.57 -9.10 -12.32
N HIS A 75 -11.96 -9.74 -13.41
CA HIS A 75 -13.13 -9.35 -14.20
C HIS A 75 -14.42 -9.66 -13.44
N GLN A 76 -15.53 -9.11 -13.93
CA GLN A 76 -16.86 -9.37 -13.36
C GLN A 76 -17.27 -10.84 -13.42
N ASP A 77 -16.78 -11.60 -14.39
CA ASP A 77 -16.98 -13.05 -14.52
C ASP A 77 -16.11 -13.88 -13.56
N GLY A 78 -15.32 -13.21 -12.71
CA GLY A 78 -14.44 -13.84 -11.72
C GLY A 78 -13.10 -14.34 -12.28
N LYS A 79 -12.82 -14.15 -13.56
CA LYS A 79 -11.52 -14.51 -14.14
C LYS A 79 -10.46 -13.52 -13.73
N LEU A 80 -9.24 -14.02 -13.53
CA LEU A 80 -8.07 -13.19 -13.30
C LEU A 80 -7.86 -12.28 -14.52
N ASN A 81 -7.89 -10.97 -14.29
CA ASN A 81 -7.53 -9.97 -15.29
C ASN A 81 -6.02 -9.72 -15.23
N ARG A 82 -5.52 -9.41 -14.03
CA ARG A 82 -4.11 -9.07 -13.84
C ARG A 82 -3.62 -9.36 -12.43
N GLU A 83 -2.33 -9.65 -12.32
CA GLU A 83 -1.60 -9.65 -11.05
C GLU A 83 -0.32 -8.82 -11.22
N GLU A 84 -0.06 -7.91 -10.28
CA GLU A 84 1.11 -7.04 -10.33
C GLU A 84 1.79 -6.95 -8.98
N ASP A 85 3.12 -7.08 -9.02
CA ASP A 85 3.99 -6.95 -7.86
C ASP A 85 4.67 -5.58 -7.87
N THR A 86 4.56 -4.86 -6.76
CA THR A 86 5.20 -3.57 -6.53
C THR A 86 6.06 -3.65 -5.27
N MET A 87 7.36 -3.43 -5.42
CA MET A 87 8.26 -3.25 -4.28
C MET A 87 8.17 -1.78 -3.83
N PHE A 88 7.62 -1.55 -2.64
CA PHE A 88 7.54 -0.23 -2.05
C PHE A 88 8.65 -0.06 -1.01
N ILE A 89 9.50 0.95 -1.18
CA ILE A 89 10.65 1.21 -0.30
C ILE A 89 10.54 2.63 0.21
N VAL A 90 10.43 2.78 1.52
CA VAL A 90 10.41 4.07 2.20
C VAL A 90 11.82 4.37 2.66
N GLN A 91 12.45 5.35 2.03
CA GLN A 91 13.73 5.88 2.50
C GLN A 91 13.44 6.96 3.53
N GLY A 92 14.24 6.99 4.60
CA GLY A 92 14.21 8.10 5.54
C GLY A 92 15.64 8.51 5.84
N GLU A 93 15.88 9.82 5.88
CA GLU A 93 17.18 10.37 6.24
C GLU A 93 17.62 9.81 7.59
N CYS A 94 18.75 9.10 7.58
CA CYS A 94 19.44 8.79 8.81
C CYS A 94 20.14 10.10 9.20
N LEU A 95 19.49 10.92 10.03
CA LEU A 95 20.19 12.03 10.67
C LEU A 95 21.23 11.41 11.59
N LEU A 96 22.44 11.24 11.07
CA LEU A 96 23.63 11.06 11.87
C LEU A 96 23.74 12.33 12.71
N PHE A 97 23.18 12.32 13.92
CA PHE A 97 23.58 13.28 14.91
C PHE A 97 25.09 13.07 15.07
N PRO A 98 25.95 14.06 14.75
CA PRO A 98 27.34 13.95 15.15
C PRO A 98 27.30 13.81 16.68
N TYR A 99 27.78 12.66 17.17
CA TYR A 99 28.10 12.47 18.57
C TYR A 99 29.10 13.59 18.90
N HIS A 100 28.62 14.71 19.44
CA HIS A 100 29.48 15.70 20.05
C HIS A 100 30.07 15.02 21.28
N SER A 101 31.24 14.44 21.10
CA SER A 101 32.18 14.15 22.17
C SER A 101 32.38 15.46 22.93
N GLN A 102 31.75 15.58 24.10
CA GLN A 102 32.14 16.57 25.09
C GLN A 102 33.55 16.18 25.53
N THR A 103 34.55 16.85 24.96
CA THR A 103 35.93 16.76 25.40
C THR A 103 36.13 17.72 26.58
N SER A 104 36.43 17.09 27.72
CA SER A 104 37.19 17.53 28.90
C SER A 104 36.86 18.81 29.65
#